data_AF-A0A7C5IQ19-F1
#
_entry.id   AF-A0A7C5IQ19-F1
#
_cell.length_a   1.000
_cell.length_b   1.000
_cell.length_c   1.000
_cell.angle_alpha   90.00
_cell.angle_beta   90.00
_cell.angle_gamma   90.00
#
_symmetry.space_group_name_H-M   'P 1'
#
loop_
_entity.id
_entity.type
_entity.pdbx_description
1 polymer ?
#
loop_
_entity_poly.entity_id
_entity_poly.type
_entity_poly.pdbx_seq_one_letter_code
_entity_poly.pdbx_strand_id
1 'polypeptide(L)'
;MKSRSPQAEEGMLSQSGFDGKGTASFAPPTSQFKASSSSSEEERGEKMEFTAGYTDGELAGDIVRPYINGAKNLIGGMAGEIDGADITSTTKSGPSFPNDGTFDWRVSLETTGRSGWIVQAVEAEARVQDANGNDVHPVFPKRLWEAWAVDSKGKVTPGINGYNDRWAHDKMGKTEGHWVITSKCYFIKTDPKKLGFKVGGAKPSHDLLSTLTEPKGLGTAKLYRYAQGGWDTTIPQPYNDGSAGP
;
A
#
# COMPACT_ATOMS: atom_id res chain seq x y z
N MET A 1 -26.89 -15.84 65.40
CA MET A 1 -27.36 -14.45 65.56
C MET A 1 -27.43 -13.84 64.16
N LYS A 2 -28.57 -13.29 63.69
CA LYS A 2 -28.90 -11.83 63.69
C LYS A 2 -27.69 -10.96 63.27
N SER A 3 -27.70 -10.00 62.33
CA SER A 3 -28.66 -9.45 61.32
C SER A 3 -27.91 -8.33 60.55
N ARG A 4 -28.29 -7.74 59.40
CA ARG A 4 -29.53 -7.69 58.59
C ARG A 4 -29.17 -7.22 57.14
N SER A 5 -30.04 -7.44 56.15
CA SER A 5 -30.14 -6.61 54.90
C SER A 5 -31.38 -5.70 55.02
N PRO A 6 -31.80 -4.89 54.02
CA PRO A 6 -31.16 -4.42 52.76
C PRO A 6 -31.26 -2.88 52.60
N GLN A 7 -30.90 -2.32 51.43
CA GLN A 7 -31.81 -1.44 50.66
C GLN A 7 -31.27 -1.13 49.26
N ALA A 8 -32.21 -0.99 48.31
CA ALA A 8 -32.01 -0.38 47.00
C ALA A 8 -32.82 0.93 46.98
N GLU A 9 -32.43 1.89 46.15
CA GLU A 9 -33.28 3.04 45.81
C GLU A 9 -33.46 3.14 44.29
N GLU A 10 -34.71 3.35 43.90
CA GLU A 10 -35.14 3.62 42.53
C GLU A 10 -35.07 5.12 42.26
N GLY A 11 -34.74 5.50 41.02
CA GLY A 11 -34.76 6.89 40.56
C GLY A 11 -35.50 7.03 39.23
N MET A 12 -36.84 7.11 39.29
CA MET A 12 -37.69 7.49 38.16
C MET A 12 -37.99 9.00 38.14
N LEU A 13 -38.51 9.47 37.00
CA LEU A 13 -38.98 10.84 36.68
C LEU A 13 -37.85 11.79 36.24
N SER A 14 -38.05 12.63 35.21
CA SER A 14 -39.31 13.18 34.69
C SER A 14 -39.36 13.34 33.16
N GLN A 15 -40.57 13.45 32.61
CA GLN A 15 -40.85 13.89 31.24
C GLN A 15 -41.19 15.38 31.21
N SER A 16 -40.54 16.14 30.32
CA SER A 16 -40.98 17.41 29.74
C SER A 16 -40.01 17.75 28.60
N GLY A 17 -40.38 18.36 27.48
CA GLY A 17 -41.66 18.87 27.01
C GLY A 17 -41.63 19.11 25.50
N PHE A 18 -42.71 19.60 24.93
CA PHE A 18 -42.97 19.68 23.49
C PHE A 18 -42.58 21.05 22.87
N ASP A 19 -42.78 21.16 21.55
CA ASP A 19 -42.70 22.36 20.68
C ASP A 19 -41.33 22.94 20.26
N GLY A 20 -41.11 22.94 18.94
CA GLY A 20 -39.93 23.50 18.27
C GLY A 20 -40.02 23.43 16.74
N LYS A 21 -41.09 23.99 16.14
CA LYS A 21 -41.25 24.03 14.68
C LYS A 21 -40.12 24.84 14.02
N GLY A 22 -39.36 24.20 13.12
CA GLY A 22 -38.28 24.84 12.35
C GLY A 22 -38.22 24.33 10.91
N THR A 23 -39.21 24.67 10.08
CA THR A 23 -39.20 24.33 8.65
C THR A 23 -38.28 25.28 7.87
N ALA A 24 -37.02 24.87 7.66
CA ALA A 24 -36.10 25.54 6.73
C ALA A 24 -36.06 24.78 5.40
N SER A 25 -36.82 25.27 4.41
CA SER A 25 -36.78 24.72 3.05
C SER A 25 -35.52 25.19 2.31
N PHE A 26 -34.52 24.34 2.20
CA PHE A 26 -33.40 24.56 1.28
C PHE A 26 -33.79 24.07 -0.12
N ALA A 27 -34.03 25.02 -1.03
CA ALA A 27 -34.19 24.72 -2.45
C ALA A 27 -32.82 24.38 -3.06
N PRO A 28 -32.72 23.33 -3.90
CA PRO A 28 -31.49 23.05 -4.64
C PRO A 28 -31.28 24.12 -5.74
N PRO A 29 -30.06 24.66 -5.92
CA PRO A 29 -29.78 25.58 -7.01
C PRO A 29 -29.79 24.84 -8.36
N THR A 30 -30.76 25.19 -9.21
CA THR A 30 -30.89 24.68 -10.58
C THR A 30 -29.76 25.20 -11.46
N SER A 31 -28.66 24.44 -11.59
CA SER A 31 -27.61 24.77 -12.57
C SER A 31 -28.07 24.40 -13.97
N GLN A 32 -28.25 25.41 -14.83
CA GLN A 32 -28.65 25.22 -16.22
C GLN A 32 -27.45 24.81 -17.07
N PHE A 33 -27.44 23.56 -17.55
CA PHE A 33 -26.56 23.16 -18.64
C PHE A 33 -26.89 23.97 -19.89
N LYS A 34 -25.96 24.84 -20.31
CA LYS A 34 -26.02 25.53 -21.61
C LYS A 34 -24.80 25.12 -22.43
N ALA A 35 -25.00 24.12 -23.29
CA ALA A 35 -23.98 23.75 -24.27
C ALA A 35 -23.91 24.85 -25.35
N SER A 36 -22.74 25.45 -25.53
CA SER A 36 -22.43 26.32 -26.66
C SER A 36 -21.11 25.90 -27.27
N SER A 37 -21.18 25.32 -28.46
CA SER A 37 -20.04 25.02 -29.32
C SER A 37 -19.53 26.27 -30.02
N SER A 38 -18.24 26.58 -29.89
CA SER A 38 -17.50 27.31 -30.93
C SER A 38 -15.99 27.09 -30.77
N SER A 39 -15.36 26.65 -31.85
CA SER A 39 -13.91 26.52 -32.00
C SER A 39 -13.24 27.87 -32.26
N SER A 40 -12.15 28.15 -31.55
CA SER A 40 -11.02 28.95 -32.07
C SER A 40 -9.81 28.77 -31.16
N GLU A 41 -8.66 28.46 -31.75
CA GLU A 41 -7.36 28.42 -31.08
C GLU A 41 -6.89 29.85 -30.79
N GLU A 42 -6.35 30.11 -29.60
CA GLU A 42 -5.28 31.11 -29.42
C GLU A 42 -4.52 30.88 -28.11
N GLU A 43 -3.19 30.89 -28.17
CA GLU A 43 -2.32 30.69 -27.01
C GLU A 43 -2.30 31.93 -26.09
N ARG A 44 -2.73 31.78 -24.84
CA ARG A 44 -2.24 32.62 -23.73
C ARG A 44 -2.00 31.79 -22.48
N GLY A 45 -0.76 31.82 -21.99
CA GLY A 45 -0.38 31.14 -20.76
C GLY A 45 -0.96 31.86 -19.54
N GLU A 46 -1.98 31.28 -18.92
CA GLU A 46 -2.43 31.69 -17.59
C GLU A 46 -1.55 31.05 -16.51
N LYS A 47 -0.98 31.90 -15.65
CA LYS A 47 -0.45 31.43 -14.36
C LYS A 47 -1.64 31.10 -13.47
N MET A 48 -1.92 29.81 -13.28
CA MET A 48 -2.81 29.38 -12.20
C MET A 48 -2.12 29.62 -10.85
N GLU A 49 -2.63 30.60 -10.10
CA GLU A 49 -2.26 30.87 -8.72
C GLU A 49 -2.89 29.79 -7.81
N PHE A 50 -2.14 28.71 -7.59
CA PHE A 50 -2.62 27.54 -6.85
C PHE A 50 -2.50 27.76 -5.34
N THR A 51 -3.54 28.36 -4.74
CA THR A 51 -3.60 28.63 -3.29
C THR A 51 -4.52 27.65 -2.59
N ALA A 52 -4.04 26.42 -2.34
CA ALA A 52 -4.38 25.57 -1.19
C ALA A 52 -3.65 24.21 -1.24
N GLY A 53 -2.61 24.02 -0.42
CA GLY A 53 -2.30 22.75 0.26
C GLY A 53 -1.82 21.51 -0.51
N TYR A 54 -2.29 21.22 -1.73
CA TYR A 54 -1.97 19.97 -2.42
C TYR A 54 -0.49 19.90 -2.80
N THR A 55 0.23 18.90 -2.30
CA THR A 55 1.63 18.62 -2.68
C THR A 55 1.75 17.25 -3.31
N ASP A 56 2.78 17.05 -4.13
CA ASP A 56 2.96 15.95 -5.12
C ASP A 56 2.71 14.50 -4.64
N GLY A 57 2.59 14.25 -3.33
CA GLY A 57 2.28 12.94 -2.76
C GLY A 57 0.83 12.50 -2.94
N GLU A 58 -0.14 13.42 -2.93
CA GLU A 58 -1.54 13.09 -3.23
C GLU A 58 -1.69 12.69 -4.70
N LEU A 59 -0.94 13.33 -5.60
CA LEU A 59 -0.82 12.88 -6.98
C LEU A 59 -0.21 11.47 -7.05
N ALA A 60 0.85 11.17 -6.30
CA ALA A 60 1.48 9.85 -6.32
C ALA A 60 0.52 8.73 -5.89
N GLY A 61 -0.28 8.93 -4.84
CA GLY A 61 -1.30 7.97 -4.40
C GLY A 61 -2.39 7.70 -5.44
N ASP A 62 -2.85 8.74 -6.15
CA ASP A 62 -3.87 8.59 -7.20
C ASP A 62 -3.28 8.12 -8.55
N ILE A 63 -2.00 8.41 -8.85
CA ILE A 63 -1.27 7.97 -10.06
C ILE A 63 -1.04 6.46 -10.10
N VAL A 64 -1.05 5.77 -8.95
CA VAL A 64 -0.98 4.29 -8.93
C VAL A 64 -2.28 3.66 -9.45
N ARG A 65 -3.43 4.35 -9.37
CA ARG A 65 -4.73 3.79 -9.81
C ARG A 65 -4.85 3.56 -11.33
N PRO A 66 -4.40 4.44 -12.24
CA PRO A 66 -4.42 4.17 -13.67
C PRO A 66 -3.39 3.12 -14.15
N TYR A 67 -2.23 3.01 -13.49
CA TYR A 67 -1.09 2.26 -14.04
C TYR A 67 -1.35 0.74 -14.15
N ILE A 68 -2.19 0.18 -13.27
CA ILE A 68 -2.54 -1.25 -13.27
C ILE A 68 -3.43 -1.63 -14.46
N ASN A 69 -4.22 -0.69 -15.02
CA ASN A 69 -5.08 -0.95 -16.18
C ASN A 69 -4.36 -0.81 -17.53
N GLY A 70 -3.23 -0.10 -17.59
CA GLY A 70 -2.49 0.13 -18.84
C GLY A 70 -1.68 -1.08 -19.35
N ALA A 71 -1.33 -2.03 -18.47
CA ALA A 71 -0.40 -3.12 -18.79
C ALA A 71 -0.99 -4.27 -19.65
N LYS A 72 -2.24 -4.16 -20.14
CA LYS A 72 -2.90 -5.25 -20.88
C LYS A 72 -2.66 -5.27 -22.40
N ASN A 73 -2.00 -4.28 -23.00
CA ASN A 73 -1.68 -4.27 -24.43
C ASN A 73 -0.34 -3.58 -24.73
N LEU A 74 0.77 -4.34 -24.71
CA LEU A 74 1.97 -3.95 -25.47
C LEU A 74 2.68 -5.20 -26.03
N ILE A 75 2.12 -5.76 -27.10
CA ILE A 75 2.81 -6.73 -27.96
C ILE A 75 3.73 -5.92 -28.89
N GLY A 76 5.03 -5.98 -28.67
CA GLY A 76 6.04 -5.29 -29.49
C GLY A 76 7.45 -5.65 -29.02
N GLY A 77 8.07 -6.60 -29.70
CA GLY A 77 9.24 -7.30 -29.16
C GLY A 77 10.58 -6.55 -29.30
N MET A 78 11.54 -6.96 -28.47
CA MET A 78 12.97 -7.01 -28.78
C MET A 78 13.52 -8.31 -28.20
N ALA A 79 14.50 -8.93 -28.88
CA ALA A 79 14.92 -10.30 -28.61
C ALA A 79 15.69 -10.46 -27.28
N GLY A 80 14.97 -10.85 -26.24
CA GLY A 80 15.48 -11.48 -25.04
C GLY A 80 14.54 -12.64 -24.69
N GLU A 81 15.12 -13.80 -24.38
CA GLU A 81 14.46 -15.06 -24.02
C GLU A 81 13.06 -14.89 -23.41
N ILE A 82 12.02 -15.36 -24.12
CA ILE A 82 10.67 -15.52 -23.55
C ILE A 82 10.73 -16.72 -22.59
N ASP A 83 11.42 -16.54 -21.45
CA ASP A 83 11.39 -17.49 -20.35
C ASP A 83 9.95 -17.47 -19.83
N GLY A 84 9.17 -18.48 -20.21
CA GLY A 84 7.72 -18.61 -19.98
C GLY A 84 7.33 -18.85 -18.51
N ALA A 85 8.17 -18.40 -17.59
CA ALA A 85 7.88 -18.32 -16.18
C ALA A 85 6.93 -17.15 -15.92
N ASP A 86 5.71 -17.47 -15.50
CA ASP A 86 4.78 -16.57 -14.85
C ASP A 86 5.06 -16.57 -13.34
N ILE A 87 4.75 -15.47 -12.67
CA ILE A 87 4.82 -15.38 -11.20
C ILE A 87 3.44 -14.96 -10.71
N THR A 88 2.91 -15.65 -9.71
CA THR A 88 1.66 -15.31 -9.02
C THR A 88 1.93 -15.15 -7.53
N SER A 89 1.03 -14.47 -6.82
CA SER A 89 1.07 -14.34 -5.37
C SER A 89 -0.25 -14.71 -4.74
N THR A 90 -0.23 -15.65 -3.80
CA THR A 90 -1.40 -16.04 -3.01
C THR A 90 -1.26 -15.49 -1.60
N THR A 91 -2.20 -14.65 -1.17
CA THR A 91 -2.30 -14.20 0.23
C THR A 91 -2.49 -15.40 1.16
N LYS A 92 -1.67 -15.49 2.21
CA LYS A 92 -1.75 -16.52 3.26
C LYS A 92 -2.22 -15.95 4.60
N SER A 93 -1.94 -14.68 4.86
CA SER A 93 -2.46 -13.92 6.01
C SER A 93 -2.44 -12.42 5.71
N GLY A 94 -3.35 -11.66 6.33
CA GLY A 94 -3.60 -10.27 5.98
C GLY A 94 -4.27 -10.13 4.59
N PRO A 95 -4.10 -9.00 3.89
CA PRO A 95 -3.45 -7.78 4.38
C PRO A 95 -4.23 -7.21 5.58
N SER A 96 -3.50 -6.89 6.65
CA SER A 96 -4.09 -6.38 7.89
C SER A 96 -3.75 -4.91 8.07
N PHE A 97 -4.77 -4.08 8.28
CA PHE A 97 -4.66 -2.63 8.46
C PHE A 97 -5.30 -2.17 9.78
N PRO A 98 -4.75 -2.51 10.97
CA PRO A 98 -5.32 -2.05 12.23
C PRO A 98 -5.21 -0.53 12.39
N ASN A 99 -6.15 0.05 13.14
CA ASN A 99 -6.25 1.49 13.42
C ASN A 99 -5.17 2.00 14.41
N ASP A 100 -4.00 1.36 14.45
CA ASP A 100 -2.83 1.80 15.21
C ASP A 100 -1.60 2.03 14.34
N GLY A 101 -1.78 2.11 13.02
CA GLY A 101 -0.71 2.31 12.06
C GLY A 101 0.22 1.11 11.92
N THR A 102 -0.21 -0.10 12.27
CA THR A 102 0.49 -1.35 11.90
C THR A 102 0.08 -1.82 10.50
N PHE A 103 0.96 -2.60 9.87
CA PHE A 103 0.65 -3.34 8.65
C PHE A 103 1.31 -4.73 8.69
N ASP A 104 0.59 -5.76 8.24
CA ASP A 104 1.15 -7.10 8.00
C ASP A 104 0.42 -7.77 6.83
N TRP A 105 1.16 -8.17 5.81
CA TRP A 105 0.67 -8.95 4.67
C TRP A 105 1.67 -10.06 4.34
N ARG A 106 1.21 -11.31 4.33
CA ARG A 106 2.03 -12.51 4.09
C ARG A 106 1.53 -13.24 2.87
N VAL A 107 2.42 -13.48 1.92
CA VAL A 107 2.08 -14.13 0.65
C VAL A 107 3.00 -15.31 0.35
N SER A 108 2.50 -16.26 -0.44
CA SER A 108 3.36 -17.16 -1.20
C SER A 108 3.46 -16.66 -2.63
N LEU A 109 4.68 -16.34 -3.04
CA LEU A 109 5.08 -16.32 -4.43
C LEU A 109 5.08 -17.74 -4.98
N GLU A 110 4.45 -17.92 -6.13
CA GLU A 110 4.30 -19.17 -6.87
C GLU A 110 4.71 -18.92 -8.34
N THR A 111 5.18 -19.94 -9.07
CA THR A 111 5.67 -19.73 -10.45
C THR A 111 5.57 -20.98 -11.33
N THR A 112 5.41 -20.78 -12.65
CA THR A 112 5.59 -21.84 -13.67
C THR A 112 7.06 -22.08 -14.02
N GLY A 113 7.95 -21.16 -13.66
CA GLY A 113 9.40 -21.28 -13.83
C GLY A 113 10.01 -22.41 -12.99
N ARG A 114 11.12 -23.00 -13.47
CA ARG A 114 11.84 -24.10 -12.83
C ARG A 114 13.34 -23.83 -12.83
N SER A 115 14.05 -24.33 -11.81
CA SER A 115 15.51 -24.25 -11.69
C SER A 115 16.05 -22.84 -11.93
N GLY A 116 15.65 -21.89 -11.09
CA GLY A 116 15.94 -20.47 -11.24
C GLY A 116 15.67 -19.69 -9.96
N TRP A 117 15.34 -18.42 -10.11
CA TRP A 117 15.15 -17.49 -8.99
C TRP A 117 14.01 -16.53 -9.30
N ILE A 118 13.21 -16.22 -8.29
CA ILE A 118 12.38 -15.02 -8.28
C ILE A 118 13.22 -13.91 -7.67
N VAL A 119 13.34 -12.78 -8.35
CA VAL A 119 13.96 -11.55 -7.86
C VAL A 119 12.89 -10.47 -7.77
N GLN A 120 12.82 -9.75 -6.66
CA GLN A 120 11.82 -8.71 -6.40
C GLN A 120 12.51 -7.38 -6.15
N ALA A 121 12.12 -6.34 -6.88
CA ALA A 121 12.29 -4.96 -6.41
C ALA A 121 11.20 -4.68 -5.38
N VAL A 122 11.55 -4.10 -4.22
CA VAL A 122 10.60 -3.49 -3.30
C VAL A 122 10.96 -2.00 -3.21
N GLU A 123 9.97 -1.14 -3.42
CA GLU A 123 10.09 0.32 -3.28
C GLU A 123 9.06 0.76 -2.22
N ALA A 124 9.49 1.52 -1.23
CA ALA A 124 8.67 1.92 -0.09
C ALA A 124 8.83 3.41 0.24
N GLU A 125 7.72 4.12 0.36
CA GLU A 125 7.67 5.53 0.73
C GLU A 125 6.64 5.79 1.82
N ALA A 126 6.91 6.74 2.69
CA ALA A 126 5.99 7.16 3.74
C ALA A 126 6.15 8.66 4.03
N ARG A 127 5.04 9.32 4.32
CA ARG A 127 4.96 10.67 4.90
C ARG A 127 4.22 10.51 6.22
N VAL A 128 4.85 10.93 7.33
CA VAL A 128 4.34 10.70 8.68
C VAL A 128 4.55 11.94 9.52
N GLN A 129 3.57 12.30 10.33
CA GLN A 129 3.66 13.39 11.30
C GLN A 129 3.26 12.93 12.69
N ASP A 130 3.89 13.49 13.73
CA ASP A 130 3.48 13.30 15.11
C ASP A 130 2.23 14.13 15.44
N ALA A 131 1.62 13.89 16.60
CA ALA A 131 0.44 14.64 17.05
C ALA A 131 0.69 16.15 17.35
N ASN A 132 1.89 16.68 17.07
CA ASN A 132 2.22 18.10 17.12
C ASN A 132 2.51 18.68 15.71
N GLY A 133 2.40 17.88 14.64
CA GLY A 133 2.71 18.25 13.27
C GLY A 133 4.20 18.17 12.89
N ASN A 134 5.05 17.53 13.70
CA ASN A 134 6.46 17.32 13.34
C ASN A 134 6.62 16.12 12.42
N ASP A 135 7.41 16.25 11.35
CA ASP A 135 7.73 15.14 10.46
C ASP A 135 8.45 13.99 11.20
N VAL A 136 7.96 12.78 11.00
CA VAL A 136 8.56 11.53 11.46
C VAL A 136 9.09 10.77 10.25
N HIS A 137 10.34 10.34 10.30
CA HIS A 137 10.97 9.58 9.22
C HIS A 137 11.10 8.10 9.63
N PRO A 138 10.14 7.23 9.26
CA PRO A 138 10.22 5.82 9.60
C PRO A 138 11.37 5.14 8.85
N VAL A 139 11.99 4.16 9.50
CA VAL A 139 13.20 3.48 9.00
C VAL A 139 12.82 2.36 8.03
N PHE A 140 12.35 2.74 6.84
CA PHE A 140 12.15 1.82 5.71
C PHE A 140 13.21 2.06 4.63
N PRO A 141 13.78 1.00 4.02
CA PRO A 141 14.63 1.14 2.86
C PRO A 141 13.79 1.63 1.68
N LYS A 142 14.09 2.81 1.14
CA LYS A 142 13.36 3.40 -0.01
C LYS A 142 13.26 2.45 -1.19
N ARG A 143 14.33 1.67 -1.44
CA ARG A 143 14.38 0.61 -2.44
C ARG A 143 15.31 -0.50 -1.96
N LEU A 144 14.91 -1.75 -2.12
CA LEU A 144 15.76 -2.92 -1.97
C LEU A 144 15.42 -3.98 -3.01
N TRP A 145 16.26 -5.01 -3.07
CA TRP A 145 16.04 -6.20 -3.88
C TRP A 145 16.18 -7.45 -3.04
N GLU A 146 15.28 -8.40 -3.24
CA GLU A 146 15.22 -9.72 -2.58
C GLU A 146 15.17 -10.84 -3.61
N ALA A 147 15.65 -12.03 -3.25
CA ALA A 147 15.63 -13.19 -4.12
C ALA A 147 15.33 -14.51 -3.41
N TRP A 148 14.49 -15.33 -4.06
CA TRP A 148 14.08 -16.67 -3.64
C TRP A 148 14.49 -17.70 -4.68
N ALA A 149 15.06 -18.82 -4.23
CA ALA A 149 15.43 -19.94 -5.08
C ALA A 149 14.19 -20.74 -5.51
N VAL A 150 14.13 -21.14 -6.77
CA VAL A 150 13.08 -21.97 -7.36
C VAL A 150 13.67 -23.28 -7.83
N ASP A 151 13.28 -24.39 -7.20
CA ASP A 151 13.80 -25.71 -7.53
C ASP A 151 13.28 -26.27 -8.87
N SER A 152 13.73 -27.47 -9.24
CA SER A 152 13.31 -28.15 -10.48
C SER A 152 11.83 -28.58 -10.50
N LYS A 153 11.13 -28.50 -9.37
CA LYS A 153 9.69 -28.76 -9.24
C LYS A 153 8.85 -27.47 -9.17
N GLY A 154 9.49 -26.30 -9.07
CA GLY A 154 8.82 -25.01 -8.94
C GLY A 154 8.62 -24.54 -7.50
N LYS A 155 9.22 -25.23 -6.52
CA LYS A 155 9.12 -24.82 -5.11
C LYS A 155 9.99 -23.60 -4.87
N VAL A 156 9.35 -22.50 -4.46
CA VAL A 156 10.00 -21.25 -4.06
C VAL A 156 10.51 -21.37 -2.62
N THR A 157 11.76 -20.97 -2.38
CA THR A 157 12.46 -21.10 -1.09
C THR A 157 13.38 -19.91 -0.79
N PRO A 158 13.60 -19.55 0.50
CA PRO A 158 13.03 -20.16 1.69
C PRO A 158 11.52 -19.90 1.80
N GLY A 159 10.83 -20.79 2.51
CA GLY A 159 9.44 -20.61 2.93
C GLY A 159 9.37 -20.73 4.44
N ILE A 160 8.65 -19.82 5.09
CA ILE A 160 8.53 -19.70 6.54
C ILE A 160 7.04 -19.79 6.86
N ASN A 161 6.65 -20.76 7.71
CA ASN A 161 5.28 -20.89 8.21
C ASN A 161 4.17 -20.82 7.14
N GLY A 162 4.42 -21.40 5.96
CA GLY A 162 3.45 -21.47 4.85
C GLY A 162 3.43 -20.28 3.89
N TYR A 163 4.18 -19.21 4.15
CA TYR A 163 4.43 -18.08 3.24
C TYR A 163 5.91 -18.03 2.83
N ASN A 164 6.28 -17.16 1.90
CA ASN A 164 7.71 -16.93 1.55
C ASN A 164 8.08 -15.44 1.47
N ASP A 165 7.10 -14.55 1.32
CA ASP A 165 7.28 -13.10 1.40
C ASP A 165 6.34 -12.49 2.46
N ARG A 166 6.79 -11.41 3.11
CA ARG A 166 6.04 -10.66 4.12
C ARG A 166 6.41 -9.19 4.03
N TRP A 167 5.41 -8.35 3.78
CA TRP A 167 5.52 -6.91 4.02
C TRP A 167 4.88 -6.60 5.35
N ALA A 168 5.57 -5.79 6.16
CA ALA A 168 5.06 -5.37 7.45
C ALA A 168 5.76 -4.08 7.88
N HIS A 169 5.08 -3.31 8.72
CA HIS A 169 5.71 -2.32 9.57
C HIS A 169 5.09 -2.32 10.97
N ASP A 170 5.91 -1.97 11.94
CA ASP A 170 5.50 -1.87 13.33
C ASP A 170 4.57 -0.67 13.57
N LYS A 171 4.02 -0.62 14.78
CA LYS A 171 3.09 0.42 15.25
C LYS A 171 3.75 1.79 15.22
N MET A 172 3.18 2.75 14.49
CA MET A 172 3.79 4.08 14.30
C MET A 172 3.54 5.08 15.45
N GLY A 173 3.11 4.63 16.62
CA GLY A 173 2.92 5.48 17.81
C GLY A 173 1.64 6.31 17.78
N LYS A 174 1.72 7.60 18.15
CA LYS A 174 0.64 8.59 18.01
C LYS A 174 0.98 9.53 16.85
N THR A 175 0.72 9.04 15.64
CA THR A 175 1.05 9.67 14.36
C THR A 175 -0.12 9.62 13.38
N GLU A 176 -0.06 10.46 12.37
CA GLU A 176 -0.87 10.40 11.15
C GLU A 176 0.04 10.34 9.92
N GLY A 177 -0.48 9.91 8.78
CA GLY A 177 0.30 9.89 7.55
C GLY A 177 -0.28 9.05 6.43
N HIS A 178 0.55 8.86 5.39
CA HIS A 178 0.30 7.95 4.27
C HIS A 178 1.56 7.18 3.92
N TRP A 179 1.42 5.87 3.64
CA TRP A 179 2.51 5.00 3.20
C TRP A 179 2.13 4.22 1.93
N VAL A 180 3.14 3.86 1.15
CA VAL A 180 3.01 2.98 -0.02
C VAL A 180 4.22 2.05 -0.12
N ILE A 181 3.96 0.79 -0.45
CA ILE A 181 4.94 -0.24 -0.80
C ILE A 181 4.53 -0.78 -2.17
N THR A 182 5.45 -0.76 -3.14
CA THR A 182 5.26 -1.40 -4.44
C THR A 182 6.32 -2.45 -4.69
N SER A 183 6.03 -3.40 -5.57
CA SER A 183 7.03 -4.37 -6.01
C SER A 183 6.88 -4.77 -7.48
N LYS A 184 8.01 -5.22 -8.03
CA LYS A 184 8.13 -5.80 -9.37
C LYS A 184 8.92 -7.10 -9.21
N CYS A 185 8.31 -8.24 -9.54
CA CYS A 185 8.97 -9.54 -9.50
C CYS A 185 9.41 -9.98 -10.89
N TYR A 186 10.58 -10.58 -10.98
CA TYR A 186 11.25 -11.05 -12.19
C TYR A 186 11.63 -12.52 -11.99
N PHE A 187 11.66 -13.31 -13.06
CA PHE A 187 12.20 -14.68 -13.01
C PHE A 187 13.54 -14.72 -13.77
N ILE A 188 14.58 -15.27 -13.16
CA ILE A 188 15.92 -15.38 -13.77
C ILE A 188 16.54 -16.76 -13.53
N LYS A 189 17.39 -17.21 -14.46
CA LYS A 189 18.23 -18.41 -14.29
C LYS A 189 19.57 -18.12 -13.61
N THR A 190 20.03 -16.87 -13.67
CA THR A 190 21.30 -16.43 -13.09
C THR A 190 21.24 -16.44 -11.56
N ASP A 191 22.23 -17.06 -10.90
CA ASP A 191 22.40 -16.98 -9.44
C ASP A 191 22.55 -15.52 -8.99
N PRO A 192 21.64 -14.99 -8.13
CA PRO A 192 21.69 -13.61 -7.64
C PRO A 192 23.01 -13.23 -6.97
N LYS A 193 23.78 -14.18 -6.42
CA LYS A 193 25.11 -13.91 -5.87
C LYS A 193 26.07 -13.35 -6.94
N LYS A 194 25.92 -13.75 -8.20
CA LYS A 194 26.68 -13.21 -9.35
C LYS A 194 26.23 -11.79 -9.73
N LEU A 195 25.04 -11.38 -9.29
CA LEU A 195 24.47 -10.04 -9.44
C LEU A 195 24.70 -9.16 -8.20
N GLY A 196 25.52 -9.61 -7.23
CA GLY A 196 25.90 -8.86 -6.04
C GLY A 196 25.02 -9.08 -4.80
N PHE A 197 24.02 -9.96 -4.86
CA PHE A 197 23.18 -10.29 -3.71
C PHE A 197 23.98 -11.01 -2.62
N LYS A 198 23.66 -10.72 -1.36
CA LYS A 198 24.24 -11.37 -0.18
C LYS A 198 23.12 -11.78 0.78
N VAL A 199 23.34 -12.81 1.58
CA VAL A 199 22.42 -13.16 2.67
C VAL A 199 22.38 -11.97 3.64
N GLY A 200 21.19 -11.41 3.87
CA GLY A 200 21.02 -10.19 4.67
C GLY A 200 21.70 -8.94 4.11
N GLY A 201 21.95 -8.90 2.79
CA GLY A 201 22.62 -7.78 2.11
C GLY A 201 21.84 -6.46 2.14
N ALA A 202 20.52 -6.51 2.33
CA ALA A 202 19.68 -5.36 2.68
C ALA A 202 18.86 -5.68 3.94
N LYS A 203 18.69 -4.69 4.83
CA LYS A 203 17.67 -4.75 5.88
C LYS A 203 16.34 -4.27 5.28
N PRO A 204 15.18 -4.84 5.65
CA PRO A 204 14.97 -5.84 6.70
C PRO A 204 15.01 -7.31 6.25
N SER A 205 15.54 -7.65 5.06
CA SER A 205 15.43 -8.98 4.42
C SER A 205 15.98 -10.22 5.16
N HIS A 206 16.48 -10.07 6.40
CA HIS A 206 16.97 -11.15 7.27
C HIS A 206 17.90 -12.16 6.56
N ASP A 207 17.47 -13.42 6.42
CA ASP A 207 18.27 -14.51 5.83
C ASP A 207 18.07 -14.64 4.31
N LEU A 208 17.29 -13.76 3.67
CA LEU A 208 17.13 -13.75 2.21
C LEU A 208 18.39 -13.22 1.52
N LEU A 209 18.66 -13.74 0.32
CA LEU A 209 19.56 -13.08 -0.60
C LEU A 209 18.97 -11.71 -0.96
N SER A 210 19.71 -10.65 -0.69
CA SER A 210 19.25 -9.28 -0.87
C SER A 210 20.37 -8.31 -1.22
N THR A 211 20.02 -7.13 -1.74
CA THR A 211 20.95 -6.04 -2.08
C THR A 211 20.21 -4.70 -2.15
N LEU A 212 20.94 -3.60 -1.91
CA LEU A 212 20.46 -2.23 -2.16
C LEU A 212 20.84 -1.71 -3.56
N THR A 213 21.68 -2.45 -4.30
CA THR A 213 22.12 -2.10 -5.65
C THR A 213 21.23 -2.78 -6.68
N GLU A 214 20.68 -2.02 -7.63
CA GLU A 214 19.88 -2.54 -8.75
C GLU A 214 20.69 -3.52 -9.63
N PRO A 215 20.28 -4.80 -9.69
CA PRO A 215 20.95 -5.78 -10.53
C PRO A 215 20.56 -5.58 -12.01
N LYS A 216 21.51 -5.84 -12.91
CA LYS A 216 21.30 -5.73 -14.35
C LYS A 216 20.84 -7.06 -14.94
N GLY A 217 20.09 -7.00 -16.03
CA GLY A 217 19.74 -8.20 -16.82
C GLY A 217 18.60 -9.05 -16.24
N LEU A 218 17.67 -8.45 -15.49
CA LEU A 218 16.50 -9.16 -14.93
C LEU A 218 15.40 -9.49 -15.97
N GLY A 219 15.45 -8.92 -17.17
CA GLY A 219 14.40 -9.07 -18.17
C GLY A 219 13.10 -8.33 -17.80
N THR A 220 11.98 -8.87 -18.25
CA THR A 220 10.64 -8.28 -18.06
C THR A 220 10.03 -8.70 -16.72
N ALA A 221 9.40 -7.76 -16.00
CA ALA A 221 8.66 -8.07 -14.79
C ALA A 221 7.47 -8.98 -15.10
N LYS A 222 7.24 -9.97 -14.23
CA LYS A 222 6.21 -11.03 -14.36
C LYS A 222 5.04 -10.87 -13.40
N LEU A 223 5.24 -10.13 -12.32
CA LEU A 223 4.23 -9.79 -11.33
C LEU A 223 4.51 -8.39 -10.79
N TYR A 224 3.45 -7.61 -10.64
CA TYR A 224 3.44 -6.37 -9.88
C TYR A 224 2.63 -6.62 -8.61
N ARG A 225 2.92 -5.88 -7.54
CA ARG A 225 2.07 -5.84 -6.33
C ARG A 225 2.19 -4.49 -5.67
N TYR A 226 1.16 -4.10 -4.93
CA TYR A 226 1.17 -2.91 -4.09
C TYR A 226 0.51 -3.18 -2.73
N ALA A 227 0.86 -2.34 -1.77
CA ALA A 227 0.14 -2.12 -0.54
C ALA A 227 0.29 -0.63 -0.17
N GLN A 228 -0.76 -0.01 0.35
CA GLN A 228 -0.75 1.40 0.73
C GLN A 228 -1.76 1.65 1.84
N GLY A 229 -1.68 2.80 2.50
CA GLY A 229 -2.72 3.26 3.41
C GLY A 229 -2.43 4.62 4.03
N GLY A 230 -3.48 5.39 4.23
CA GLY A 230 -3.54 6.48 5.18
C GLY A 230 -3.91 5.98 6.57
N TRP A 231 -3.43 6.67 7.61
CA TRP A 231 -3.85 6.44 8.98
C TRP A 231 -3.82 7.73 9.78
N ASP A 232 -4.62 7.75 10.84
CA ASP A 232 -4.54 8.77 11.89
C ASP A 232 -4.78 8.09 13.23
N THR A 233 -3.81 8.19 14.13
CA THR A 233 -3.90 7.75 15.53
C THR A 233 -3.85 8.92 16.51
N THR A 234 -3.82 10.15 16.00
CA THR A 234 -3.74 11.37 16.78
C THR A 234 -5.11 11.77 17.36
N ILE A 235 -6.18 11.45 16.62
CA ILE A 235 -7.59 11.74 16.94
C ILE A 235 -8.25 10.73 17.90
N PRO A 236 -9.40 11.08 18.52
CA PRO A 236 -10.10 10.19 19.47
C PRO A 236 -10.69 8.89 18.88
N GLN A 237 -10.85 8.82 17.56
CA GLN A 237 -11.36 7.66 16.83
C GLN A 237 -10.35 7.31 15.72
N PRO A 238 -9.25 6.59 16.05
CA PRO A 238 -8.22 6.26 15.06
C PRO A 238 -8.77 5.48 13.87
N TYR A 239 -8.20 5.68 12.68
CA TYR A 239 -8.55 4.96 11.46
C TYR A 239 -7.31 4.50 10.68
N ASN A 240 -7.54 3.57 9.76
CA ASN A 240 -6.61 3.12 8.72
C ASN A 240 -7.45 2.73 7.50
N ASP A 241 -7.13 3.24 6.31
CA ASP A 241 -7.92 3.04 5.07
C ASP A 241 -7.20 2.17 4.02
N GLY A 242 -6.19 1.41 4.47
CA GLY A 242 -5.27 0.72 3.61
C GLY A 242 -5.86 -0.33 2.65
N SER A 243 -5.11 -0.56 1.57
CA SER A 243 -5.44 -1.49 0.49
C SER A 243 -4.18 -2.20 -0.02
N ALA A 244 -4.30 -3.43 -0.50
CA ALA A 244 -3.20 -4.19 -1.09
C ALA A 244 -3.68 -5.21 -2.11
N GLY A 245 -2.83 -5.54 -3.09
CA GLY A 245 -3.11 -6.54 -4.10
C GLY A 245 -1.96 -6.75 -5.10
N PRO A 246 -2.08 -7.79 -5.95
CA PRO A 246 -1.34 -7.87 -7.21
C PRO A 246 -1.89 -6.91 -8.27
#